data_AF-A0A532DI06-F1
#
_entry.id   AF-A0A532DI06-F1
#
_cell.length_a   1.000
_cell.length_b   1.000
_cell.length_c   1.000
_cell.angle_alpha   90.00
_cell.angle_beta   90.00
_cell.angle_gamma   90.00
#
_symmetry.space_group_name_H-M   'P 1'
#
loop_
_entity.id
_entity.type
_entity.pdbx_description
1 polymer ?
#
loop_
_entity_poly.entity_id
_entity_poly.type
_entity_poly.pdbx_seq_one_letter_code
_entity_poly.pdbx_strand_id
1 'polypeptide(L)'
;METLGHLAHGFSVAFSPINLIWCLVGTTLGTAIGVLPGLGPALTIALLLPITYQVAPEASFILFAGIYYGAMYGGSTTSILLNTPGESATIVTALEGNRMARSGRGGAALATSAIGSFVAGTLGTIGVAFLAPIVVKFALAFGPAEYFSLMVLAFITVSAVLGSSSVRGLTSLFVGFVVGMIGVDLQTGQPRFT
;
A
#
# COMPACT_ATOMS: atom_id res chain seq x y z
N MET A 1 -22.94 -4.88 -17.21
CA MET A 1 -23.73 -3.66 -16.91
C MET A 1 -23.70 -3.31 -15.42
N GLU A 2 -23.70 -4.28 -14.50
CA GLU A 2 -23.58 -4.03 -13.05
C GLU A 2 -22.30 -3.29 -12.63
N THR A 3 -21.13 -3.65 -13.18
CA THR A 3 -19.85 -2.98 -12.86
C THR A 3 -19.88 -1.48 -13.16
N LEU A 4 -20.48 -1.07 -14.28
CA LEU A 4 -20.64 0.34 -14.62
C LEU A 4 -21.59 1.06 -13.66
N GLY A 5 -22.62 0.37 -13.17
CA GLY A 5 -23.53 0.88 -12.14
C GLY A 5 -22.83 1.09 -10.79
N HIS A 6 -22.02 0.13 -10.34
CA HIS A 6 -21.18 0.28 -9.14
C HIS A 6 -20.18 1.43 -9.29
N LEU A 7 -19.58 1.58 -10.48
CA LEU A 7 -18.64 2.66 -10.77
C LEU A 7 -19.33 4.03 -10.70
N ALA A 8 -20.52 4.16 -11.31
CA ALA A 8 -21.31 5.40 -11.28
C ALA A 8 -21.71 5.79 -9.85
N HIS A 9 -22.13 4.83 -9.04
CA HIS A 9 -22.41 5.09 -7.63
C HIS A 9 -21.14 5.50 -6.86
N GLY A 10 -20.02 4.80 -7.08
CA GLY A 10 -18.74 5.15 -6.47
C GLY A 10 -18.31 6.58 -6.80
N PHE A 11 -18.45 7.01 -8.06
CA PHE A 11 -18.18 8.40 -8.45
C PHE A 11 -19.11 9.39 -7.76
N SER A 12 -20.39 9.08 -7.59
CA SER A 12 -21.32 9.96 -6.86
C SER A 12 -20.91 10.18 -5.41
N VAL A 13 -20.37 9.15 -4.75
CA VAL A 13 -19.83 9.25 -3.39
C VAL A 13 -18.50 10.01 -3.40
N ALA A 14 -17.58 9.68 -4.30
CA ALA A 14 -16.26 10.28 -4.38
C ALA A 14 -16.29 11.78 -4.67
N PHE A 15 -17.23 12.25 -5.50
CA PHE A 15 -17.40 13.67 -5.82
C PHE A 15 -18.11 14.49 -4.73
N SER A 16 -18.51 13.86 -3.63
CA SER A 16 -19.03 14.60 -2.48
C SER A 16 -17.96 15.57 -1.93
N PRO A 17 -18.30 16.85 -1.62
CA PRO A 17 -17.33 17.84 -1.16
C PRO A 17 -16.49 17.39 0.04
N ILE A 18 -17.11 16.67 0.99
CA ILE A 18 -16.40 16.15 2.16
C ILE A 18 -15.33 15.12 1.78
N ASN A 19 -15.62 14.27 0.80
CA ASN A 19 -14.70 13.24 0.33
C ASN A 19 -13.55 13.83 -0.49
N LEU A 20 -13.80 14.91 -1.22
CA LEU A 20 -12.75 15.67 -1.90
C LEU A 20 -11.80 16.33 -0.90
N ILE A 21 -12.30 16.82 0.25
CA ILE A 21 -11.44 17.34 1.33
C ILE A 21 -10.59 16.22 1.91
N TRP A 22 -11.16 15.06 2.22
CA TRP A 22 -10.39 13.91 2.69
C TRP A 22 -9.35 13.42 1.68
N CYS A 23 -9.68 13.44 0.38
CA CYS A 23 -8.75 13.14 -0.70
C CYS A 23 -7.60 14.16 -0.73
N LEU A 24 -7.91 15.46 -0.62
CA LEU A 24 -6.91 16.52 -0.59
C LEU A 24 -5.97 16.37 0.62
N VAL A 25 -6.52 16.16 1.81
CA VAL A 25 -5.75 15.93 3.04
C VAL A 25 -4.89 14.68 2.91
N GLY A 26 -5.45 13.58 2.41
CA GLY A 26 -4.72 12.33 2.23
C GLY A 26 -3.57 12.46 1.25
N THR A 27 -3.81 13.08 0.10
CA THR A 27 -2.77 13.29 -0.93
C THR A 27 -1.68 14.25 -0.47
N THR A 28 -2.02 15.34 0.22
CA THR A 28 -1.00 16.26 0.78
C THR A 28 -0.19 15.60 1.88
N LEU A 29 -0.84 14.94 2.84
CA LEU A 29 -0.16 14.24 3.92
C LEU A 29 0.70 13.09 3.39
N GLY A 30 0.16 12.30 2.46
CA GLY A 30 0.88 11.24 1.78
C GLY A 30 2.11 11.77 1.06
N THR A 31 1.99 12.86 0.31
CA THR A 31 3.13 13.47 -0.38
C THR A 31 4.18 13.97 0.59
N ALA A 32 3.78 14.65 1.67
CA ALA A 32 4.70 15.15 2.69
C ALA A 32 5.48 14.01 3.36
N ILE A 33 4.79 12.91 3.69
CA ILE A 33 5.43 11.75 4.32
C ILE A 33 6.28 10.98 3.32
N GLY A 34 5.82 10.83 2.08
CA GLY A 34 6.58 10.13 1.03
C GLY A 34 7.92 10.80 0.73
N VAL A 35 8.02 12.12 0.87
CA VAL A 35 9.31 12.82 0.73
C VAL A 35 10.30 12.43 1.84
N LEU A 36 9.84 11.94 2.99
CA LEU A 36 10.73 11.48 4.07
C LEU A 36 11.28 10.08 3.73
N PRO A 37 12.61 9.91 3.57
CA PRO A 37 13.17 8.62 3.22
C PRO A 37 12.88 7.57 4.31
N GLY A 38 12.47 6.38 3.89
CA GLY A 38 12.20 5.24 4.78
C GLY A 38 10.79 5.22 5.40
N LEU A 39 9.96 6.24 5.16
CA LEU A 39 8.54 6.23 5.54
C LEU A 39 7.68 5.86 4.34
N GLY A 40 7.32 4.58 4.26
CA GLY A 40 6.49 4.01 3.22
C GLY A 40 4.98 4.25 3.41
N PRO A 41 4.16 4.11 2.34
CA PRO A 41 2.70 4.25 2.43
C PRO A 41 2.09 3.26 3.40
N ALA A 42 2.62 2.03 3.48
CA ALA A 42 2.10 0.99 4.38
C ALA A 42 2.19 1.42 5.85
N LEU A 43 3.33 2.01 6.25
CA LEU A 43 3.53 2.51 7.60
C LEU A 43 2.60 3.69 7.89
N THR A 44 2.47 4.63 6.96
CA THR A 44 1.57 5.79 7.13
C THR A 44 0.12 5.37 7.30
N ILE A 45 -0.36 4.44 6.48
CA ILE A 45 -1.73 3.92 6.56
C ILE A 45 -1.92 3.17 7.87
N ALA A 46 -0.96 2.36 8.31
CA ALA A 46 -1.04 1.65 9.59
C ALA A 46 -1.16 2.61 10.78
N LEU A 47 -0.40 3.71 10.79
CA LEU A 47 -0.45 4.72 11.85
C LEU A 47 -1.76 5.51 11.87
N LEU A 48 -2.41 5.66 10.71
CA LEU A 48 -3.66 6.39 10.57
C LEU A 48 -4.89 5.48 10.58
N LEU A 49 -4.71 4.16 10.67
CA LEU A 49 -5.80 3.20 10.79
C LEU A 49 -6.80 3.55 11.93
N PRO A 50 -6.38 4.07 13.10
CA PRO A 50 -7.33 4.46 14.15
C PRO A 50 -8.36 5.52 13.73
N ILE A 51 -8.10 6.29 12.66
CA ILE A 51 -9.05 7.29 12.16
C ILE A 51 -10.35 6.65 11.66
N THR A 52 -10.32 5.36 11.27
CA THR A 52 -11.50 4.64 10.80
C THR A 52 -12.55 4.39 11.88
N TYR A 53 -12.21 4.59 13.16
CA TYR A 53 -13.19 4.52 14.24
C TYR A 53 -14.06 5.78 14.35
N GLN A 54 -13.62 6.89 13.77
CA GLN A 54 -14.30 8.20 13.89
C GLN A 54 -14.87 8.68 12.55
N VAL A 55 -14.31 8.20 11.43
CA VAL A 55 -14.65 8.66 10.09
C VAL A 55 -15.37 7.56 9.33
N ALA A 56 -16.35 7.94 8.50
CA ALA A 56 -17.11 7.00 7.67
C ALA A 56 -16.17 6.14 6.80
N PRO A 57 -16.51 4.87 6.54
CA PRO A 57 -15.64 3.96 5.78
C PRO A 57 -15.24 4.50 4.41
N GLU A 58 -16.16 5.12 3.69
CA GLU A 58 -15.94 5.66 2.35
C GLU A 58 -14.88 6.77 2.36
N ALA A 59 -15.02 7.72 3.30
CA ALA A 59 -14.07 8.80 3.50
C ALA A 59 -12.69 8.27 3.93
N SER A 60 -12.66 7.23 4.78
CA SER A 60 -11.42 6.59 5.23
C SER A 60 -10.68 5.91 4.07
N PHE A 61 -11.38 5.18 3.20
CA PHE A 61 -10.78 4.58 2.01
C PHE A 61 -10.23 5.64 1.05
N ILE A 62 -10.96 6.74 0.86
CA ILE A 62 -10.51 7.86 0.01
C ILE A 62 -9.26 8.52 0.60
N LEU A 63 -9.23 8.75 1.92
CA LEU A 63 -8.06 9.26 2.63
C LEU A 63 -6.85 8.33 2.45
N PHE A 64 -7.01 7.02 2.67
CA PHE A 64 -5.91 6.05 2.53
C PHE A 64 -5.43 5.90 1.09
N ALA A 65 -6.33 5.96 0.11
CA ALA A 65 -5.96 6.00 -1.30
C ALA A 65 -5.14 7.27 -1.60
N GLY A 66 -5.57 8.43 -1.09
CA GLY A 66 -4.83 9.68 -1.21
C GLY A 66 -3.43 9.58 -0.61
N ILE A 67 -3.30 9.02 0.59
CA ILE A 67 -2.02 8.78 1.27
C ILE A 67 -1.14 7.87 0.43
N TYR A 68 -1.69 6.75 -0.05
CA TYR A 68 -0.95 5.77 -0.83
C TYR A 68 -0.36 6.40 -2.10
N TYR A 69 -1.20 7.03 -2.93
CA TYR A 69 -0.76 7.66 -4.16
C TYR A 69 0.17 8.86 -3.92
N GLY A 70 -0.16 9.68 -2.92
CA GLY A 70 0.68 10.81 -2.50
C GLY A 70 2.07 10.35 -2.05
N ALA A 71 2.15 9.31 -1.21
CA ALA A 71 3.42 8.81 -0.70
C ALA A 71 4.26 8.13 -1.78
N MET A 72 3.64 7.36 -2.68
CA MET A 72 4.34 6.78 -3.84
C MET A 72 4.94 7.85 -4.75
N TYR A 73 4.20 8.93 -5.01
CA TYR A 73 4.71 10.05 -5.78
C TYR A 73 5.77 10.86 -5.01
N GLY A 74 5.52 11.19 -3.74
CA GLY A 74 6.43 11.93 -2.86
C GLY A 74 7.79 11.24 -2.72
N GLY A 75 7.79 9.91 -2.55
CA GLY A 75 9.00 9.09 -2.48
C GLY A 75 9.85 9.13 -3.75
N SER A 76 9.22 9.36 -4.91
CA SER A 76 9.96 9.56 -6.15
C SER A 76 10.77 10.87 -6.12
N THR A 77 10.29 11.92 -5.46
CA THR A 77 11.01 13.20 -5.33
C THR A 77 12.35 13.03 -4.62
N THR A 78 12.34 12.37 -3.47
CA THR A 78 13.54 12.10 -2.66
C THR A 78 14.47 11.11 -3.36
N SER A 79 13.91 10.11 -4.05
CA SER A 79 14.67 9.19 -4.88
C SER A 79 15.40 9.92 -6.02
N ILE A 80 14.72 10.81 -6.72
CA ILE A 80 15.27 11.59 -7.85
C ILE A 80 16.30 12.59 -7.38
N LEU A 81 15.97 13.43 -6.39
CA LEU A 81 16.84 14.54 -6.01
C LEU A 81 18.01 14.11 -5.12
N LEU A 82 17.79 13.15 -4.22
CA LEU A 82 18.75 12.79 -3.17
C LEU A 82 19.35 11.38 -3.33
N ASN A 83 18.88 10.58 -4.30
CA ASN A 83 19.30 9.18 -4.48
C ASN A 83 19.07 8.29 -3.24
N THR A 84 18.06 8.62 -2.43
CA THR A 84 17.72 7.88 -1.21
C THR A 84 16.34 7.24 -1.38
N PRO A 85 16.25 6.05 -2.00
CA PRO A 85 14.97 5.37 -2.17
C PRO A 85 14.41 4.94 -0.80
N GLY A 86 13.19 5.36 -0.50
CA GLY A 86 12.48 4.95 0.71
C GLY A 86 11.70 3.64 0.55
N GLU A 87 11.48 3.21 -0.70
CA GLU A 87 10.69 2.03 -1.04
C GLU A 87 11.34 1.23 -2.17
N SER A 88 11.10 -0.08 -2.21
CA SER A 88 11.65 -0.95 -3.27
C SER A 88 11.18 -0.53 -4.67
N ALA A 89 9.93 -0.04 -4.75
CA ALA A 89 9.31 0.42 -5.99
C ALA A 89 10.01 1.64 -6.60
N THR A 90 10.75 2.44 -5.82
CA THR A 90 11.40 3.67 -6.29
C THR A 90 12.91 3.51 -6.55
N ILE A 91 13.46 2.30 -6.42
CA ILE A 91 14.89 2.04 -6.68
C ILE A 91 15.27 2.40 -8.13
N VAL A 92 14.47 1.96 -9.11
CA VAL A 92 14.73 2.28 -10.52
C VAL A 92 14.66 3.79 -10.76
N THR A 93 13.68 4.45 -10.15
CA THR A 93 13.51 5.91 -10.19
C THR A 93 14.70 6.65 -9.57
N ALA A 94 15.29 6.12 -8.49
CA ALA A 94 16.51 6.68 -7.91
C ALA A 94 17.68 6.56 -8.89
N LEU A 95 17.88 5.39 -9.50
CA LEU A 95 19.01 5.13 -10.40
C LEU A 95 19.02 6.03 -11.64
N GLU A 96 17.89 6.12 -12.36
CA GLU A 96 17.82 6.91 -13.59
C GLU A 96 17.45 8.37 -13.33
N GLY A 97 16.48 8.59 -12.44
CA GLY A 97 16.01 9.92 -12.08
C GLY A 97 17.10 10.77 -11.43
N ASN A 98 17.93 10.19 -10.55
CA ASN A 98 19.04 10.92 -9.96
C ASN A 98 20.13 11.25 -10.97
N ARG A 99 20.43 10.34 -11.91
CA ARG A 99 21.36 10.65 -13.01
C ARG A 99 20.88 11.85 -13.83
N MET A 100 19.59 11.93 -14.16
CA MET A 100 18.99 13.09 -14.82
C MET A 100 19.03 14.36 -13.95
N ALA A 101 18.76 14.23 -12.64
CA ALA A 101 18.83 15.37 -11.72
C ALA A 101 20.26 15.94 -11.64
N ARG A 102 21.27 15.07 -11.54
CA ARG A 102 22.70 15.46 -11.50
C ARG A 102 23.18 16.07 -12.82
N SER A 103 22.53 15.76 -13.95
CA SER A 103 22.80 16.41 -15.24
C SER A 103 22.03 17.74 -15.42
N GLY A 104 21.49 18.33 -14.36
CA GLY A 104 20.73 19.58 -14.40
C GLY A 104 19.28 19.43 -14.90
N ARG A 105 18.80 18.20 -15.14
CA ARG A 105 17.46 17.90 -15.66
C ARG A 105 16.50 17.41 -14.56
N GLY A 106 16.66 17.90 -13.34
CA GLY A 106 15.85 17.48 -12.18
C GLY A 106 14.35 17.74 -12.36
N GLY A 107 13.98 18.92 -12.87
CA GLY A 107 12.58 19.25 -13.15
C GLY A 107 11.95 18.31 -14.19
N ALA A 108 12.69 17.98 -15.25
CA ALA A 108 12.23 17.02 -16.25
C ALA A 108 12.08 15.61 -15.64
N ALA A 109 13.01 15.17 -14.80
CA ALA A 109 12.94 13.89 -14.11
C ALA A 109 11.69 13.79 -13.21
N LEU A 110 11.41 14.84 -12.43
CA LEU A 110 10.22 14.93 -11.57
C LEU A 110 8.93 14.91 -12.40
N ALA A 111 8.88 15.69 -13.49
CA ALA A 111 7.72 15.72 -14.38
C ALA A 111 7.46 14.36 -15.05
N THR A 112 8.51 13.68 -15.53
CA THR A 112 8.38 12.34 -16.10
C THR A 112 7.88 11.34 -15.06
N SER A 113 8.39 11.40 -13.83
CA SER A 113 7.90 10.56 -12.72
C SER A 113 6.42 10.82 -12.40
N ALA A 114 6.01 12.09 -12.34
CA ALA A 114 4.63 12.48 -12.08
C ALA A 114 3.67 11.95 -13.16
N ILE A 115 4.00 12.19 -14.43
CA ILE A 115 3.19 11.76 -15.58
C ILE A 115 3.15 10.23 -15.66
N GLY A 116 4.28 9.57 -15.51
CA GLY A 116 4.36 8.11 -15.49
C GLY A 116 3.50 7.50 -14.39
N SER A 117 3.59 8.05 -13.17
CA SER A 117 2.79 7.60 -12.03
C SER A 117 1.30 7.83 -12.24
N PHE A 118 0.91 8.97 -12.82
CA PHE A 118 -0.49 9.26 -13.14
C PHE A 118 -1.05 8.27 -14.18
N VAL A 119 -0.34 8.03 -15.28
CA VAL A 119 -0.78 7.12 -16.34
C VAL A 119 -0.84 5.68 -15.82
N ALA A 120 0.23 5.21 -15.17
CA ALA A 120 0.29 3.85 -14.63
C ALA A 120 -0.75 3.63 -13.51
N GLY A 121 -0.90 4.60 -12.61
CA GLY A 121 -1.90 4.55 -11.53
C GLY A 121 -3.33 4.55 -12.07
N THR A 122 -3.62 5.34 -13.11
CA THR A 122 -4.93 5.38 -13.75
C THR A 122 -5.24 4.05 -14.45
N LEU A 123 -4.32 3.54 -15.27
CA LEU A 123 -4.48 2.25 -15.95
C LEU A 123 -4.60 1.09 -14.95
N GLY A 124 -3.81 1.10 -13.88
CA GLY A 124 -3.87 0.12 -12.81
C GLY A 124 -5.22 0.17 -12.08
N THR A 125 -5.72 1.36 -11.74
CA THR A 125 -7.02 1.55 -11.08
C THR A 125 -8.16 1.06 -11.97
N ILE A 126 -8.13 1.37 -13.26
CA ILE A 126 -9.11 0.86 -14.23
C ILE A 126 -9.05 -0.66 -14.28
N GLY A 127 -7.84 -1.24 -14.41
CA GLY A 127 -7.64 -2.69 -14.40
C GLY A 127 -8.22 -3.34 -13.15
N VAL A 128 -7.93 -2.79 -11.96
CA VAL A 128 -8.49 -3.26 -10.69
C VAL A 128 -10.01 -3.13 -10.67
N ALA A 129 -10.59 -2.03 -11.15
CA ALA A 129 -12.05 -1.84 -11.15
C ALA A 129 -12.80 -2.95 -11.93
N PHE A 130 -12.20 -3.46 -13.01
CA PHE A 130 -12.79 -4.54 -13.80
C PHE A 130 -12.40 -5.94 -13.30
N LEU A 131 -11.18 -6.11 -12.79
CA LEU A 131 -10.67 -7.41 -12.36
C LEU A 131 -11.08 -7.75 -10.92
N ALA A 132 -11.32 -6.75 -10.06
CA ALA A 132 -11.66 -6.93 -8.65
C ALA A 132 -12.88 -7.85 -8.44
N PRO A 133 -14.00 -7.73 -9.18
CA PRO A 133 -15.13 -8.66 -9.01
C PRO A 133 -14.76 -10.12 -9.28
N ILE A 134 -13.84 -10.38 -10.22
CA ILE A 134 -13.37 -11.71 -10.54
C ILE A 134 -12.45 -12.21 -9.42
N VAL A 135 -11.49 -11.38 -9.01
CA VAL A 135 -10.54 -11.68 -7.93
C VAL A 135 -11.27 -11.96 -6.61
N VAL A 136 -12.30 -11.17 -6.28
CA VAL A 136 -13.11 -11.36 -5.06
C VAL A 136 -13.86 -12.69 -5.09
N LYS A 137 -14.39 -13.13 -6.24
CA LYS A 137 -15.02 -14.46 -6.34
C LYS A 137 -14.05 -15.59 -6.05
N PHE A 138 -12.82 -15.50 -6.55
CA PHE A 138 -11.77 -16.45 -6.20
C PHE A 138 -11.41 -16.37 -4.73
N ALA A 139 -11.21 -15.16 -4.19
CA ALA A 139 -10.86 -14.98 -2.78
C ALA A 139 -11.93 -15.54 -1.82
N LEU A 140 -13.22 -15.37 -2.14
CA LEU A 140 -14.33 -15.93 -1.36
C LEU A 140 -14.46 -17.45 -1.48
N ALA A 141 -13.85 -18.06 -2.50
CA ALA A 141 -13.79 -19.51 -2.63
C ALA A 141 -12.70 -20.17 -1.76
N PHE A 142 -11.82 -19.37 -1.14
CA PHE A 142 -10.80 -19.90 -0.23
C PHE A 142 -11.48 -20.39 1.05
N GLY A 143 -11.34 -21.68 1.31
CA GLY A 143 -11.74 -22.30 2.57
C GLY A 143 -10.61 -22.30 3.60
N PRO A 144 -10.89 -22.86 4.79
CA PRO A 144 -9.89 -22.96 5.86
C PRO A 144 -8.60 -23.67 5.42
N ALA A 145 -8.70 -24.68 4.54
CA ALA A 145 -7.55 -25.44 4.06
C ALA A 145 -6.64 -24.60 3.13
N GLU A 146 -7.22 -23.81 2.23
CA GLU A 146 -6.48 -22.94 1.33
C GLU A 146 -5.82 -21.79 2.11
N TYR A 147 -6.52 -21.21 3.08
CA TYR A 147 -5.94 -20.22 3.99
C TYR A 147 -4.77 -20.78 4.79
N PHE A 148 -4.90 -21.99 5.37
CA PHE A 148 -3.81 -22.64 6.09
C PHE A 148 -2.60 -22.86 5.17
N SER A 149 -2.84 -23.40 3.97
CA SER A 149 -1.79 -23.69 2.99
C SER A 149 -1.07 -22.41 2.53
N LEU A 150 -1.82 -21.32 2.31
CA LEU A 150 -1.25 -20.01 2.01
C LEU A 150 -0.37 -19.47 3.14
N MET A 151 -0.81 -19.59 4.40
CA MET A 151 -0.02 -19.15 5.55
C MET A 151 1.27 -19.97 5.69
N VAL A 152 1.20 -21.29 5.51
CA VAL A 152 2.39 -22.16 5.49
C VAL A 152 3.35 -21.75 4.37
N LEU A 153 2.83 -21.52 3.16
CA LEU A 153 3.63 -21.05 2.03
C LEU A 153 4.30 -19.69 2.33
N ALA A 154 3.56 -18.75 2.93
CA ALA A 154 4.10 -17.45 3.33
C ALA A 154 5.24 -17.61 4.34
N PHE A 155 5.07 -18.44 5.36
CA PHE A 155 6.09 -18.73 6.37
C PHE A 155 7.35 -19.38 5.80
N ILE A 156 7.19 -20.34 4.88
CA ILE A 156 8.32 -20.96 4.18
C ILE A 156 9.06 -19.91 3.35
N THR A 157 8.32 -19.09 2.59
CA THR A 157 8.91 -18.09 1.68
C THR A 157 9.67 -17.02 2.46
N VAL A 158 9.09 -16.50 3.54
CA VAL A 158 9.75 -15.55 4.46
C VAL A 158 11.03 -16.17 5.02
N SER A 159 10.98 -17.41 5.50
CA SER A 159 12.15 -18.09 6.06
C SER A 159 13.23 -18.40 5.02
N ALA A 160 12.86 -18.61 3.76
CA ALA A 160 13.79 -18.88 2.66
C ALA A 160 14.47 -17.61 2.13
N VAL A 161 13.79 -16.46 2.14
CA VAL A 161 14.29 -15.20 1.57
C VAL A 161 15.14 -14.39 2.57
N LEU A 162 14.89 -14.52 3.88
CA LEU A 162 15.46 -13.61 4.89
C LEU A 162 16.83 -14.00 5.49
N GLY A 163 17.52 -15.06 5.06
CA GLY A 163 18.85 -15.30 5.64
C GLY A 163 19.72 -16.43 5.09
N SER A 164 20.99 -16.39 5.51
CA SER A 164 22.03 -17.39 5.22
C SER A 164 21.78 -18.77 5.86
N SER A 165 20.76 -18.90 6.70
CA SER A 165 20.39 -20.15 7.37
C SER A 165 18.88 -20.23 7.58
N SER A 166 18.22 -21.16 6.86
CA SER A 166 16.78 -21.40 6.94
C SER A 166 16.31 -21.80 8.34
N VAL A 167 17.17 -22.45 9.14
CA VAL A 167 16.87 -22.86 10.52
C VAL A 167 16.66 -21.64 11.41
N ARG A 168 17.51 -20.61 11.29
CA ARG A 168 17.36 -19.37 12.08
C ARG A 168 16.12 -18.59 11.67
N GLY A 169 15.81 -18.55 10.38
CA GLY A 169 14.58 -17.95 9.85
C GLY A 169 13.32 -18.62 10.41
N LEU A 170 13.22 -19.95 10.30
CA LEU A 170 12.09 -20.71 10.85
C LEU A 170 11.97 -20.55 12.37
N THR A 171 13.09 -20.57 13.10
CA THR A 171 13.07 -20.43 14.56
C THR A 171 12.57 -19.03 14.97
N SER A 172 13.08 -17.97 14.34
CA SER A 172 12.61 -16.59 14.55
C SER A 172 11.12 -16.43 14.23
N LEU A 173 10.67 -17.05 13.13
CA LEU A 173 9.28 -17.00 12.70
C LEU A 173 8.35 -17.71 13.70
N PHE A 174 8.72 -18.91 14.18
CA PHE A 174 7.95 -19.63 15.19
C PHE A 174 7.87 -18.86 16.51
N VAL A 175 8.99 -18.28 16.97
CA VAL A 175 9.00 -17.45 18.18
C VAL A 175 8.09 -16.23 18.01
N GLY A 176 8.20 -15.52 16.89
CA GLY A 176 7.33 -14.38 16.58
C GLY A 176 5.86 -14.75 16.47
N PHE A 177 5.55 -15.90 15.88
CA PHE A 177 4.19 -16.42 15.76
C PHE A 177 3.58 -16.73 17.13
N VAL A 178 4.34 -17.41 18.02
CA VAL A 178 3.89 -17.68 19.40
C VAL A 178 3.62 -16.38 20.16
N VAL A 179 4.54 -15.41 20.08
CA VAL A 179 4.35 -14.10 20.73
C VAL A 179 3.15 -13.34 20.14
N GLY A 180 2.97 -13.37 18.81
CA GLY A 180 1.85 -12.71 18.14
C GLY A 180 0.48 -13.35 18.37
N MET A 181 0.44 -14.58 18.87
CA MET A 181 -0.79 -15.24 19.31
C MET A 181 -1.13 -14.93 20.78
N ILE A 182 -0.28 -14.20 21.52
CA ILE A 182 -0.61 -13.77 22.87
C ILE A 182 -1.68 -12.66 22.80
N GLY A 183 -2.79 -12.86 23.51
CA GLY A 183 -3.88 -11.90 23.63
C GLY A 183 -5.15 -12.32 22.90
N VAL A 184 -5.87 -11.32 22.37
CA VAL A 184 -7.19 -11.51 21.74
C VAL A 184 -7.07 -11.23 20.26
N ASP A 185 -7.73 -12.05 19.45
CA ASP A 185 -7.90 -11.79 18.02
C ASP A 185 -8.66 -10.47 17.81
N LEU A 186 -8.03 -9.46 17.19
CA LEU A 186 -8.62 -8.14 16.97
C LEU A 186 -9.76 -8.13 15.94
N GLN A 187 -9.86 -9.14 15.07
CA GLN A 187 -10.92 -9.25 14.08
C GLN A 187 -12.12 -10.05 14.60
N THR A 188 -11.88 -11.12 15.36
CA THR A 188 -12.94 -12.05 15.81
C THR A 188 -13.28 -11.95 17.30
N GLY A 189 -12.47 -11.25 18.09
CA GLY A 189 -12.64 -11.12 19.54
C GLY A 189 -12.37 -12.40 20.33
N GLN A 190 -11.86 -13.45 19.68
CA GLN A 190 -11.60 -14.75 20.31
C GLN A 190 -10.31 -14.69 21.15
N PRO A 191 -10.34 -15.21 22.40
CA PRO A 191 -9.13 -15.35 23.20
C PRO A 191 -8.19 -16.38 22.56
N ARG A 192 -6.91 -16.03 22.40
CA ARG A 192 -5.87 -16.92 21.89
C ARG A 192 -5.00 -17.42 23.06
N PHE A 193 -3.68 -17.47 22.91
CA PHE A 193 -2.80 -17.80 24.01
C PHE A 193 -2.78 -16.63 25.01
N THR A 194 -2.81 -16.94 26.31
CA THR A 194 -2.70 -15.97 27.41
C THR A 194 -1.60 -16.42 28.35
#